data_AF-A0A2R6I9S0-F1
#
_entry.id   AF-A0A2R6I9S0-F1
#
_cell.length_a   1.000
_cell.length_b   1.000
_cell.length_c   1.000
_cell.angle_alpha   90.00
_cell.angle_beta   90.00
_cell.angle_gamma   90.00
#
_symmetry.space_group_name_H-M   'P 1'
#
loop_
_entity.id
_entity.type
_entity.pdbx_description
1 polymer ?
#
loop_
_entity_poly.entity_id
_entity_poly.type
_entity_poly.pdbx_seq_one_letter_code
_entity_poly.pdbx_strand_id
1 'polypeptide(L)'
;MADENDDEWRFSVDEVGPDDGDEEGAPEEAWPGEANERTASEADESVTLVGEDDDAPTVGVATGEGDEDGNVAGALTPEMPVEPGTPSPENVVFATAGAVLTALVFAAVATDLDAATAAWVVAGVAVPAVVLYALFRRY
;
A
#
# COMPACT_ATOMS: atom_id res chain seq x y z
N MET A 1 -10.01 25.11 36.72
CA MET A 1 -9.01 24.03 36.72
C MET A 1 -9.43 23.06 35.63
N ALA A 2 -8.49 22.39 34.98
CA ALA A 2 -8.74 21.04 34.42
C ALA A 2 -8.85 20.07 35.64
N ASP A 3 -9.08 18.76 35.61
CA ASP A 3 -8.84 17.62 34.71
C ASP A 3 -9.86 16.52 35.19
N GLU A 4 -10.22 15.40 34.53
CA GLU A 4 -9.93 14.80 33.21
C GLU A 4 -11.06 13.76 32.87
N ASN A 5 -10.81 12.85 31.91
CA ASN A 5 -11.38 11.49 31.70
C ASN A 5 -12.50 10.94 32.63
N ASP A 6 -13.64 10.56 32.05
CA ASP A 6 -14.51 9.45 32.55
C ASP A 6 -15.47 8.83 31.49
N ASP A 7 -15.45 9.29 30.22
CA ASP A 7 -16.15 8.62 29.10
C ASP A 7 -15.37 7.36 28.67
N GLU A 8 -15.42 6.34 29.53
CA GLU A 8 -14.74 5.07 29.38
C GLU A 8 -15.31 4.28 28.17
N TRP A 9 -14.46 4.02 27.18
CA TRP A 9 -14.85 3.39 25.92
C TRP A 9 -15.25 1.91 26.12
N ARG A 10 -16.54 1.67 26.36
CA ARG A 10 -17.11 0.32 26.45
C ARG A 10 -17.19 -0.31 25.07
N PHE A 11 -16.13 -1.01 24.67
CA PHE A 11 -16.17 -1.97 23.58
C PHE A 11 -17.25 -3.02 23.86
N SER A 12 -18.37 -2.96 23.15
CA SER A 12 -19.32 -4.06 23.06
C SER A 12 -18.71 -5.14 22.17
N VAL A 13 -18.00 -6.09 22.80
CA VAL A 13 -17.65 -7.36 22.19
C VAL A 13 -18.96 -8.08 21.91
N ASP A 14 -19.33 -8.18 20.64
CA ASP A 14 -20.44 -9.03 20.21
C ASP A 14 -20.03 -10.49 20.40
N GLU A 15 -20.87 -11.28 21.04
CA GLU A 15 -20.47 -12.58 21.60
C GLU A 15 -20.50 -13.64 20.51
N VAL A 16 -19.32 -14.06 20.07
CA VAL A 16 -19.15 -15.14 19.08
C VAL A 16 -19.52 -16.47 19.73
N GLY A 17 -20.79 -16.86 19.60
CA GLY A 17 -21.29 -18.15 20.05
C GLY A 17 -20.62 -19.32 19.30
N PRO A 18 -20.53 -20.51 19.93
CA PRO A 18 -19.95 -21.69 19.30
C PRO A 18 -20.86 -22.21 18.18
N ASP A 19 -20.24 -22.55 17.04
CA ASP A 19 -20.91 -23.10 15.86
C ASP A 19 -20.96 -24.64 15.96
N ASP A 20 -22.02 -25.14 16.61
CA ASP A 20 -22.18 -26.54 17.00
C ASP A 20 -23.05 -27.35 16.00
N GLY A 21 -22.43 -27.91 14.96
CA GLY A 21 -22.93 -29.04 14.15
C GLY A 21 -24.00 -28.72 13.08
N ASP A 22 -24.22 -29.56 12.07
CA ASP A 22 -23.57 -30.82 11.64
C ASP A 22 -24.04 -31.15 10.18
N GLU A 23 -23.44 -32.15 9.52
CA GLU A 23 -23.87 -32.75 8.22
C GLU A 23 -23.70 -31.85 6.94
N GLU A 24 -23.27 -32.32 5.76
CA GLU A 24 -22.78 -33.62 5.27
C GLU A 24 -22.02 -33.43 3.93
N GLY A 25 -21.05 -34.29 3.59
CA GLY A 25 -20.65 -34.53 2.18
C GLY A 25 -19.31 -33.95 1.66
N ALA A 26 -18.24 -34.75 1.78
CA ALA A 26 -17.08 -34.70 0.86
C ALA A 26 -17.45 -35.42 -0.48
N PRO A 27 -16.73 -35.26 -1.62
CA PRO A 27 -15.28 -35.46 -1.71
C PRO A 27 -14.45 -34.56 -2.68
N GLU A 28 -13.16 -34.48 -2.37
CA GLU A 28 -11.99 -34.62 -3.27
C GLU A 28 -11.98 -33.94 -4.67
N GLU A 29 -11.09 -32.96 -4.85
CA GLU A 29 -10.02 -33.06 -5.87
C GLU A 29 -8.71 -32.44 -5.34
N ALA A 30 -7.60 -33.16 -5.51
CA ALA A 30 -6.28 -32.78 -5.01
C ALA A 30 -5.49 -31.97 -6.04
N TRP A 31 -4.94 -30.83 -5.63
CA TRP A 31 -3.98 -30.07 -6.44
C TRP A 31 -2.55 -30.63 -6.24
N PRO A 32 -1.88 -31.12 -7.29
CA PRO A 32 -0.55 -31.71 -7.16
C PRO A 32 0.55 -30.66 -7.29
N GLY A 33 1.44 -30.62 -6.30
CA GLY A 33 2.80 -30.10 -6.48
C GLY A 33 3.18 -28.93 -5.59
N GLU A 34 3.60 -29.22 -4.35
CA GLU A 34 4.53 -28.37 -3.60
C GLU A 34 5.33 -29.21 -2.58
N ALA A 35 6.19 -30.09 -3.10
CA ALA A 35 7.17 -30.82 -2.29
C ALA A 35 8.38 -29.89 -2.01
N ASN A 36 8.32 -29.17 -0.88
CA ASN A 36 9.36 -28.23 -0.45
C ASN A 36 10.51 -28.97 0.28
N GLU A 37 11.33 -29.71 -0.46
CA GLU A 37 12.57 -30.31 0.07
C GLU A 37 13.68 -29.26 0.14
N ARG A 38 13.79 -28.54 1.27
CA ARG A 38 14.99 -27.74 1.58
C ARG A 38 16.07 -28.62 2.18
N THR A 39 17.07 -28.97 1.37
CA THR A 39 18.37 -29.42 1.87
C THR A 39 19.16 -28.23 2.41
N ALA A 40 19.26 -28.11 3.73
CA ALA A 40 20.13 -27.14 4.36
C ALA A 40 21.60 -27.55 4.18
N SER A 41 22.41 -26.69 3.56
CA SER A 41 23.87 -26.81 3.56
C SER A 41 24.43 -26.00 4.72
N GLU A 42 25.30 -26.61 5.51
CA GLU A 42 25.98 -25.96 6.64
C GLU A 42 26.92 -24.84 6.13
N ALA A 43 26.79 -23.65 6.70
CA ALA A 43 27.75 -22.55 6.63
C ALA A 43 27.62 -21.71 7.91
N ASP A 44 28.74 -21.36 8.54
CA ASP A 44 28.80 -20.66 9.83
C ASP A 44 28.23 -19.23 9.78
N GLU A 45 26.91 -19.09 9.93
CA GLU A 45 26.24 -17.81 10.21
C GLU A 45 26.07 -17.65 11.73
N SER A 46 26.94 -16.87 12.36
CA SER A 46 26.84 -16.56 13.79
C SER A 46 25.77 -15.48 14.04
N VAL A 47 24.50 -15.90 14.05
CA VAL A 47 23.37 -15.04 14.41
C VAL A 47 23.49 -14.59 15.88
N THR A 48 23.75 -13.30 16.10
CA THR A 48 23.62 -12.67 17.42
C THR A 48 22.18 -12.24 17.63
N LEU A 49 21.49 -12.91 18.55
CA LEU A 49 20.14 -12.52 18.97
C LEU A 49 20.24 -11.28 19.87
N VAL A 50 19.47 -10.24 19.56
CA VAL A 50 19.34 -9.05 20.40
C VAL A 50 17.93 -9.05 20.98
N GLY A 51 17.81 -9.32 22.28
CA GLY A 51 16.53 -9.35 23.00
C GLY A 51 16.22 -10.67 23.71
N GLU A 52 17.19 -11.26 24.42
CA GLU A 52 16.98 -12.51 25.17
C GLU A 52 16.23 -12.34 26.52
N ASP A 53 15.96 -11.09 26.94
CA ASP A 53 15.42 -10.75 28.28
C ASP A 53 14.03 -10.06 28.29
N ASP A 54 13.36 -9.88 27.14
CA ASP A 54 11.99 -9.30 27.06
C ASP A 54 11.15 -9.98 25.97
N ASP A 55 9.86 -10.25 26.25
CA ASP A 55 8.89 -10.96 25.37
C ASP A 55 8.47 -10.13 24.13
N ALA A 56 9.44 -9.80 23.28
CA ALA A 56 9.27 -9.10 22.00
C ALA A 56 9.65 -10.03 20.82
N PRO A 57 9.08 -9.83 19.61
CA PRO A 57 9.41 -10.66 18.45
C PRO A 57 10.88 -10.49 18.06
N THR A 58 11.66 -11.56 18.21
CA THR A 58 13.10 -11.59 17.91
C THR A 58 13.32 -11.50 16.40
N VAL A 59 13.93 -10.41 15.94
CA VAL A 59 14.33 -10.22 14.53
C VAL A 59 15.82 -10.52 14.40
N GLY A 60 16.17 -11.54 13.61
CA GLY A 60 17.56 -11.82 13.28
C GLY A 60 18.14 -10.72 12.39
N VAL A 61 19.23 -10.08 12.82
CA VAL A 61 19.95 -9.06 12.05
C VAL A 61 21.29 -9.64 11.62
N ALA A 62 21.49 -9.79 10.32
CA ALA A 62 22.79 -10.16 9.77
C ALA A 62 23.75 -8.94 9.86
N THR A 63 24.60 -8.91 10.88
CA THR A 63 25.61 -7.86 11.04
C THR A 63 26.81 -8.10 10.12
N GLY A 64 26.68 -7.72 8.85
CA GLY A 64 27.83 -7.51 7.97
C GLY A 64 28.59 -6.25 8.39
N GLU A 65 29.91 -6.35 8.55
CA GLU A 65 30.76 -5.23 8.96
C GLU A 65 30.91 -4.19 7.83
N GLY A 66 30.58 -2.92 8.14
CA GLY A 66 31.10 -1.74 7.46
C GLY A 66 30.26 -1.15 6.34
N ASP A 67 29.37 -0.22 6.69
CA ASP A 67 29.48 1.19 6.26
C ASP A 67 28.52 2.06 7.10
N GLU A 68 29.03 3.16 7.67
CA GLU A 68 28.33 3.98 8.67
C GLU A 68 27.36 5.03 8.06
N ASP A 69 26.88 4.80 6.84
CA ASP A 69 25.88 5.64 6.17
C ASP A 69 24.47 5.04 6.34
N GLY A 70 23.72 5.60 7.30
CA GLY A 70 22.38 5.13 7.71
C GLY A 70 21.26 5.35 6.69
N ASN A 71 21.32 4.66 5.54
CA ASN A 71 20.20 4.54 4.59
C ASN A 71 19.27 3.37 4.99
N VAL A 72 18.41 3.62 5.99
CA VAL A 72 17.42 2.64 6.48
C VAL A 72 16.26 2.39 5.49
N ALA A 73 16.15 3.22 4.45
CA ALA A 73 15.35 2.93 3.27
C ALA A 73 16.30 2.50 2.15
N GLY A 74 16.22 1.22 1.75
CA GLY A 74 17.09 0.65 0.72
C GLY A 74 17.09 1.53 -0.53
N ALA A 75 18.29 1.83 -1.04
CA ALA A 75 18.45 2.77 -2.14
C ALA A 75 17.66 2.28 -3.36
N LEU A 76 16.59 3.00 -3.72
CA LEU A 76 15.82 2.82 -4.96
C LEU A 76 16.62 3.31 -6.18
N THR A 77 17.89 2.89 -6.27
CA THR A 77 18.73 3.05 -7.44
C THR A 77 18.16 2.15 -8.52
N PRO A 78 17.62 2.69 -9.63
CA PRO A 78 17.07 1.86 -10.69
C PRO A 78 18.18 0.97 -11.28
N GLU A 79 17.93 -0.35 -11.37
CA GLU A 79 18.90 -1.30 -11.94
C GLU A 79 19.22 -1.02 -13.43
N MET A 80 18.36 -0.24 -14.09
CA MET A 80 18.54 0.27 -15.45
C MET A 80 18.27 1.77 -15.48
N PRO A 81 18.93 2.54 -16.37
CA PRO A 81 18.56 3.93 -16.64
C PRO A 81 17.06 4.04 -16.94
N VAL A 82 16.41 5.08 -16.41
CA VAL A 82 14.98 5.30 -16.64
C VAL A 82 14.83 6.25 -17.82
N GLU A 83 14.61 5.74 -19.03
CA GLU A 83 14.35 6.59 -20.19
C GLU A 83 13.03 7.39 -20.03
N PRO A 84 13.03 8.71 -20.29
CA PRO A 84 11.80 9.48 -20.37
C PRO A 84 10.92 9.03 -21.55
N GLY A 85 9.87 8.27 -21.25
CA GLY A 85 8.88 7.82 -22.24
C GLY A 85 7.72 8.81 -22.44
N THR A 86 7.13 8.82 -23.65
CA THR A 86 5.85 9.49 -23.88
C THR A 86 4.74 8.72 -23.13
N PRO A 87 3.88 9.39 -22.32
CA PRO A 87 2.78 8.71 -21.63
C PRO A 87 1.76 8.13 -22.61
N SER A 88 1.20 6.96 -22.31
CA SER A 88 0.15 6.36 -23.14
C SER A 88 -1.15 7.19 -23.04
N PRO A 89 -1.96 7.28 -24.11
CA PRO A 89 -3.21 8.04 -24.08
C PRO A 89 -4.20 7.48 -23.05
N GLU A 90 -4.21 6.16 -22.86
CA GLU A 90 -5.04 5.45 -21.88
C GLU A 90 -4.66 5.83 -20.44
N ASN A 91 -3.38 5.82 -20.09
CA ASN A 91 -2.91 6.22 -18.76
C ASN A 91 -3.25 7.69 -18.48
N VAL A 92 -3.13 8.58 -19.49
CA VAL A 92 -3.53 9.98 -19.37
C VAL A 92 -5.02 10.12 -19.13
N VAL A 93 -5.87 9.37 -19.86
CA VAL A 93 -7.33 9.40 -19.65
C VAL A 93 -7.70 8.90 -18.25
N PHE A 94 -7.14 7.78 -17.78
CA PHE A 94 -7.43 7.27 -16.43
C PHE A 94 -6.94 8.21 -15.33
N ALA A 95 -5.71 8.73 -15.43
CA ALA A 95 -5.18 9.70 -14.46
C ALA A 95 -6.01 10.99 -14.43
N THR A 96 -6.43 11.50 -15.60
CA THR A 96 -7.27 12.69 -15.70
C THR A 96 -8.66 12.44 -15.12
N ALA A 97 -9.28 11.29 -15.41
CA ALA A 97 -10.59 10.92 -14.86
C ALA A 97 -10.55 10.79 -13.33
N GLY A 98 -9.51 10.14 -12.79
CA GLY A 98 -9.29 10.05 -11.34
C GLY A 98 -9.10 11.44 -10.71
N ALA A 99 -8.26 12.29 -11.29
CA ALA A 99 -8.04 13.66 -10.82
C ALA A 99 -9.31 14.52 -10.86
N VAL A 100 -10.13 14.39 -11.92
CA VAL A 100 -11.43 15.06 -12.03
C VAL A 100 -12.39 14.59 -10.93
N LEU A 101 -12.52 13.27 -10.71
CA LEU A 101 -13.40 12.73 -9.68
C LEU A 101 -12.97 13.19 -8.28
N THR A 102 -11.69 13.10 -7.96
CA THR A 102 -11.14 13.60 -6.69
C THR A 102 -11.40 15.09 -6.51
N ALA A 103 -11.14 15.92 -7.53
CA ALA A 103 -11.38 17.36 -7.47
C ALA A 103 -12.87 17.71 -7.30
N LEU A 104 -13.79 16.97 -7.93
CA LEU A 104 -15.24 17.14 -7.75
C LEU A 104 -15.69 16.75 -6.34
N VAL A 105 -15.14 15.68 -5.75
CA VAL A 105 -15.41 15.29 -4.35
C VAL A 105 -14.94 16.38 -3.38
N PHE A 106 -13.72 16.91 -3.55
CA PHE A 106 -13.24 18.02 -2.72
C PHE A 106 -14.08 19.29 -2.89
N ALA A 107 -14.47 19.63 -4.13
CA ALA A 107 -15.33 20.78 -4.39
C ALA A 107 -16.71 20.63 -3.74
N ALA A 108 -17.28 19.41 -3.70
CA ALA A 108 -18.58 19.15 -3.07
C ALA A 108 -18.54 19.21 -1.53
N VAL A 109 -17.37 18.99 -0.93
CA VAL A 109 -17.15 19.18 0.52
C VAL A 109 -16.92 20.67 0.84
N ALA A 110 -16.25 21.41 -0.05
CA ALA A 110 -15.88 22.80 0.17
C ALA A 110 -16.97 23.83 -0.19
N THR A 111 -17.86 23.50 -1.13
CA THR A 111 -18.83 24.43 -1.74
C THR A 111 -20.10 23.71 -2.21
N ASP A 112 -21.22 24.42 -2.31
CA ASP A 112 -22.43 23.92 -2.97
C ASP A 112 -22.15 23.63 -4.46
N LEU A 113 -22.17 22.36 -4.84
CA LEU A 113 -21.74 21.94 -6.17
C LEU A 113 -22.86 22.14 -7.22
N ASP A 114 -22.80 23.24 -7.96
CA ASP A 114 -23.64 23.46 -9.13
C ASP A 114 -23.00 22.97 -10.43
N ALA A 115 -23.78 22.90 -11.51
CA ALA A 115 -23.31 22.42 -12.81
C ALA A 115 -22.23 23.31 -13.44
N ALA A 116 -22.21 24.61 -13.12
CA ALA A 116 -21.20 25.54 -13.62
C ALA A 116 -19.85 25.33 -12.92
N THR A 117 -19.86 25.16 -11.60
CA THR A 117 -18.69 24.86 -10.77
C THR A 117 -18.10 23.50 -11.13
N ALA A 118 -18.95 22.48 -11.29
CA ALA A 118 -18.52 21.17 -11.77
C ALA A 118 -17.86 21.26 -13.16
N ALA A 119 -18.44 22.01 -14.10
CA ALA A 119 -17.84 22.22 -15.43
C ALA A 119 -16.49 22.95 -15.37
N TRP A 120 -16.34 23.94 -14.48
CA TRP A 120 -15.06 24.64 -14.26
C TRP A 120 -13.99 23.72 -13.65
N VAL A 121 -14.35 22.85 -12.69
CA VAL A 121 -13.43 21.85 -12.13
C VAL A 121 -12.98 20.87 -13.20
N VAL A 122 -13.91 20.31 -13.99
CA VAL A 122 -13.60 19.41 -15.10
C VAL A 122 -12.67 20.07 -16.12
N ALA A 123 -12.99 21.29 -16.55
CA ALA A 123 -12.16 22.04 -17.51
C ALA A 123 -10.78 22.38 -16.92
N GLY A 124 -10.72 22.79 -15.65
CA GLY A 124 -9.48 23.13 -14.94
C GLY A 124 -8.51 21.97 -14.79
N VAL A 125 -8.99 20.72 -14.82
CA VAL A 125 -8.13 19.51 -14.80
C VAL A 125 -7.88 18.98 -16.22
N ALA A 126 -8.91 18.88 -17.05
CA ALA A 126 -8.80 18.25 -18.38
C ALA A 126 -8.00 19.08 -19.39
N VAL A 127 -8.13 20.42 -19.38
CA VAL A 127 -7.38 21.29 -20.30
C VAL A 127 -5.86 21.20 -20.08
N PRO A 128 -5.32 21.38 -18.86
CA PRO A 128 -3.87 21.23 -18.66
C PRO A 128 -3.40 19.80 -18.91
N ALA A 129 -4.18 18.76 -18.60
CA ALA A 129 -3.83 17.38 -18.93
C ALA A 129 -3.64 17.17 -20.45
N VAL A 130 -4.56 17.69 -21.27
CA VAL A 130 -4.46 17.65 -22.74
C VAL A 130 -3.27 18.47 -23.25
N VAL A 131 -3.02 19.65 -22.68
CA VAL A 131 -1.86 20.49 -23.05
C VAL A 131 -0.54 19.77 -22.72
N LEU A 132 -0.42 19.21 -21.52
CA LEU A 132 0.76 18.44 -21.11
C LEU A 132 0.96 17.22 -22.01
N TYR A 133 -0.08 16.44 -22.30
CA TYR A 133 0.00 15.31 -23.21
C TYR A 133 0.48 15.72 -24.61
N ALA A 134 -0.04 16.83 -25.15
CA ALA A 134 0.39 17.35 -26.45
C ALA A 134 1.86 17.83 -26.44
N LEU A 135 2.35 18.36 -25.32
CA LEU A 135 3.76 18.73 -25.13
C LEU A 135 4.66 17.49 -25.03
N PHE A 136 4.29 16.49 -24.21
CA PHE A 136 5.06 15.24 -24.07
C PHE A 136 5.08 14.38 -25.33
N ARG A 137 4.12 14.55 -26.24
CA ARG A 137 4.10 13.87 -27.55
C ARG A 137 4.89 14.62 -28.63
N ARG A 138 5.33 15.85 -28.37
CA ARG A 138 6.08 16.69 -29.31
C ARG A 138 7.59 16.45 -29.26
N TYR A 139 8.09 15.99 -28.11
CA TYR A 139 9.50 15.73 -27.83
C TYR A 139 9.76 14.23 -27.70
#